data_AF-A0A416TPR2-F1
#
_entry.id   AF-A0A416TPR2-F1
#
_cell.length_a   1.000
_cell.length_b   1.000
_cell.length_c   1.000
_cell.angle_alpha   90.00
_cell.angle_beta   90.00
_cell.angle_gamma   90.00
#
_symmetry.space_group_name_H-M   'P 1'
#
loop_
_entity.id
_entity.type
_entity.pdbx_description
1 polymer ?
#
loop_
_entity_poly.entity_id
_entity_poly.type
_entity_poly.pdbx_seq_one_letter_code
_entity_poly.pdbx_strand_id
1 'polypeptide(L)'
;MKGQKTEYATVYRVIDICNEILSWILMVILVCLFCYGTYGIGDSYVLEQDAMPQHYEVYRPTEEDSLSFEELQAKNSDVCGWITIYGTHVDYPVVRGADNSVYLMRDPEGNYRMSGSIFMDCVNQREFTDFNTILYGHHMDGGAMFGDLDKYLSDPFADSHLYGNIFADGKNYGLELFAFLEVDAYNTDLYVTPVDTTDARMRYLQEIREKAMWYRDIDITEEDRLVVMSTCTENITNGRHLLIGRLTSQTYEDTYQVIPEKKEVQQVDRIDWKVFWKTSAKSLGVMLLLLISILVLIAVMRTGRNTRRKN
;
A
#
# COMPACT_ATOMS: atom_id res chain seq x y z
N MET A 1 -16.59 64.09 -31.77
CA MET A 1 -15.38 63.37 -31.27
C MET A 1 -15.34 63.12 -29.75
N LYS A 2 -16.04 63.86 -28.88
CA LYS A 2 -16.08 63.54 -27.42
C LYS A 2 -16.91 62.30 -27.08
N GLY A 3 -18.07 62.09 -27.72
CA GLY A 3 -18.97 60.96 -27.46
C GLY A 3 -18.36 59.57 -27.67
N GLN A 4 -17.67 59.37 -28.80
CA GLN A 4 -16.98 58.10 -29.13
C GLN A 4 -15.94 57.70 -28.06
N LYS A 5 -15.12 58.64 -27.56
CA LYS A 5 -14.10 58.35 -26.53
C LYS A 5 -14.70 57.84 -25.21
N THR A 6 -15.88 58.32 -24.83
CA THR A 6 -16.61 57.89 -23.62
C THR A 6 -17.19 56.48 -23.76
N GLU A 7 -17.65 56.13 -24.95
CA GLU A 7 -18.21 54.81 -25.25
C GLU A 7 -17.12 53.73 -25.20
N TYR A 8 -15.98 53.96 -25.84
CA TYR A 8 -14.81 53.08 -25.74
C TYR A 8 -14.33 52.91 -24.29
N ALA A 9 -14.28 53.98 -23.50
CA ALA A 9 -13.85 53.93 -22.10
C ALA A 9 -14.81 53.12 -21.19
N THR A 10 -16.09 53.02 -21.56
CA THR A 10 -17.10 52.23 -20.85
C THR A 10 -16.96 50.75 -21.21
N VAL A 11 -16.79 50.45 -22.50
CA VAL A 11 -16.54 49.08 -23.00
C VAL A 11 -15.28 48.47 -22.38
N TYR A 12 -14.17 49.22 -22.35
CA TYR A 12 -12.93 48.74 -21.69
C TYR A 12 -13.11 48.49 -20.19
N ARG A 13 -13.91 49.30 -19.50
CA ARG A 13 -14.21 49.09 -18.08
C ARG A 13 -15.02 47.81 -17.84
N VAL A 14 -15.99 47.51 -18.69
CA VAL A 14 -16.77 46.27 -18.61
C VAL A 14 -15.89 45.05 -18.86
N ILE A 15 -15.01 45.09 -19.87
CA ILE A 15 -14.06 44.01 -20.16
C ILE A 15 -13.09 43.79 -18.99
N ASP A 16 -12.57 44.86 -18.39
CA ASP A 16 -11.69 44.77 -17.21
C ASP A 16 -12.40 44.11 -16.01
N ILE A 17 -13.67 44.45 -15.76
CA ILE A 17 -14.48 43.84 -14.70
C ILE A 17 -14.76 42.36 -15.01
N CYS A 18 -15.13 42.01 -16.24
CA CYS A 18 -15.36 40.62 -16.64
C CYS A 18 -14.09 39.77 -16.48
N ASN A 19 -12.92 40.30 -16.86
CA ASN A 19 -11.66 39.59 -16.71
C ASN A 19 -11.26 39.40 -15.24
N GLU A 20 -11.56 40.38 -14.39
CA GLU A 20 -11.35 40.26 -12.95
C GLU A 20 -12.28 39.21 -12.33
N ILE A 21 -13.58 39.23 -12.67
CA ILE A 21 -14.54 38.22 -12.23
C ILE A 21 -14.09 36.83 -12.68
N LEU A 22 -13.67 36.69 -13.95
CA LEU A 22 -13.13 35.43 -14.47
C LEU A 22 -11.90 34.97 -13.68
N SER A 23 -10.99 35.89 -13.34
CA SER A 23 -9.80 35.60 -12.55
C SER A 23 -10.17 35.12 -11.14
N TRP A 24 -11.16 35.74 -10.48
CA TRP A 24 -11.65 35.30 -9.18
C TRP A 24 -12.32 33.92 -9.23
N ILE A 25 -13.14 33.66 -10.27
CA ILE A 25 -13.75 32.33 -10.47
C ILE A 25 -12.66 31.28 -10.64
N LEU A 26 -11.67 31.54 -11.50
CA LEU A 26 -10.56 30.62 -11.73
C LEU A 26 -9.74 30.38 -10.46
N MET A 27 -9.52 31.44 -9.66
CA MET A 27 -8.83 31.32 -8.38
C MET A 27 -9.59 30.46 -7.37
N VAL A 28 -10.92 30.62 -7.28
CA VAL A 28 -11.76 29.77 -6.42
C VAL A 28 -11.68 28.32 -6.86
N ILE A 29 -11.75 28.05 -8.18
CA ILE A 29 -11.62 26.69 -8.71
C ILE A 29 -10.26 26.09 -8.35
N LEU A 30 -9.16 26.84 -8.52
CA LEU A 30 -7.82 26.37 -8.15
C LEU A 30 -7.69 26.08 -6.65
N VAL A 31 -8.28 26.91 -5.78
CA VAL A 31 -8.28 26.67 -4.34
C VAL A 31 -9.08 25.40 -4.01
N CYS A 32 -10.24 25.18 -4.62
CA CYS A 32 -11.01 23.96 -4.41
C CYS A 32 -10.24 22.71 -4.87
N LEU A 33 -9.57 22.76 -6.03
CA LEU A 33 -8.73 21.65 -6.52
C LEU A 33 -7.54 21.40 -5.61
N PHE A 34 -6.90 22.47 -5.11
CA PHE A 34 -5.79 22.35 -4.16
C PHE A 34 -6.25 21.71 -2.84
N CYS A 35 -7.37 22.17 -2.26
CA CYS A 35 -7.94 21.59 -1.05
C CYS A 35 -8.28 20.11 -1.24
N TYR A 36 -8.89 19.75 -2.38
CA TYR A 36 -9.18 18.36 -2.72
C TYR A 36 -7.90 17.51 -2.83
N GLY A 37 -6.86 18.02 -3.50
CA GLY A 37 -5.57 17.35 -3.59
C GLY A 37 -4.90 17.13 -2.23
N THR A 38 -4.90 18.14 -1.36
CA THR A 38 -4.35 18.01 0.00
C THR A 38 -5.14 17.05 0.88
N TYR A 39 -6.47 17.01 0.71
CA TYR A 39 -7.31 16.03 1.38
C TYR A 39 -6.96 14.61 0.93
N GLY A 40 -6.85 14.39 -0.39
CA GLY A 40 -6.49 13.09 -0.95
C GLY A 40 -5.14 12.57 -0.44
N ILE A 41 -4.11 13.43 -0.41
CA ILE A 41 -2.79 13.05 0.14
C ILE A 41 -2.88 12.65 1.62
N GLY A 42 -3.65 13.41 2.41
CA GLY A 42 -3.83 13.11 3.83
C GLY A 42 -4.59 11.80 4.07
N ASP A 43 -5.64 11.55 3.28
CA ASP A 43 -6.43 10.33 3.32
C ASP A 43 -5.58 9.10 2.93
N SER A 44 -4.79 9.19 1.87
CA SER A 44 -3.84 8.14 1.47
C SER A 44 -2.81 7.83 2.56
N TYR A 45 -2.28 8.85 3.23
CA TYR A 45 -1.31 8.63 4.32
C TYR A 45 -1.92 7.92 5.54
N VAL A 46 -3.16 8.27 5.91
CA VAL A 46 -3.88 7.60 7.00
C VAL A 46 -4.16 6.14 6.62
N LEU A 47 -4.58 5.89 5.39
CA LEU A 47 -4.81 4.54 4.89
C LEU A 47 -3.55 3.66 4.98
N GLU A 48 -2.39 4.23 4.64
CA GLU A 48 -1.10 3.55 4.73
C GLU A 48 -0.73 3.20 6.17
N GLN A 49 -0.89 4.16 7.11
CA GLN A 49 -0.64 3.90 8.54
C GLN A 49 -1.56 2.83 9.12
N ASP A 50 -2.85 2.84 8.74
CA ASP A 50 -3.82 1.84 9.19
C ASP A 50 -3.52 0.44 8.60
N ALA A 51 -2.78 0.36 7.51
CA ALA A 51 -2.38 -0.89 6.86
C ALA A 51 -1.11 -1.51 7.46
N MET A 52 -0.38 -0.78 8.30
CA MET A 52 0.88 -1.23 8.89
C MET A 52 0.66 -2.36 9.92
N PRO A 53 1.66 -3.24 10.14
CA PRO A 53 1.47 -4.46 10.93
C PRO A 53 1.24 -4.19 12.43
N GLN A 54 1.64 -3.02 12.95
CA GLN A 54 1.53 -2.70 14.38
C GLN A 54 0.07 -2.69 14.86
N HIS A 55 -0.91 -2.51 13.96
CA HIS A 55 -2.32 -2.63 14.34
C HIS A 55 -2.70 -4.06 14.75
N TYR A 56 -2.04 -5.06 14.18
CA TYR A 56 -2.33 -6.46 14.41
C TYR A 56 -1.37 -7.12 15.39
N GLU A 57 -0.27 -6.47 15.78
CA GLU A 57 0.74 -6.99 16.71
C GLU A 57 0.15 -7.60 17.99
N VAL A 58 -0.98 -7.06 18.47
CA VAL A 58 -1.72 -7.59 19.63
C VAL A 58 -2.21 -9.03 19.45
N TYR A 59 -2.48 -9.46 18.21
CA TYR A 59 -2.96 -10.79 17.84
C TYR A 59 -1.85 -11.73 17.36
N ARG A 60 -0.59 -11.25 17.34
CA ARG A 60 0.54 -12.01 16.83
C ARG A 60 0.76 -13.26 17.69
N PRO A 61 0.68 -14.47 17.14
CA PRO A 61 0.97 -15.68 17.89
C PRO A 61 2.46 -15.72 18.25
N THR A 62 2.75 -16.03 19.51
CA THR A 62 4.13 -16.27 19.97
C THR A 62 4.29 -17.73 20.37
N GLU A 63 5.52 -18.21 20.51
CA GLU A 63 5.79 -19.60 20.90
C GLU A 63 5.20 -19.95 22.28
N GLU A 64 4.99 -18.96 23.15
CA GLU A 64 4.48 -19.14 24.51
C GLU A 64 3.01 -18.74 24.69
N ASP A 65 2.42 -18.02 23.73
CA ASP A 65 1.04 -17.52 23.82
C ASP A 65 0.36 -17.39 22.44
N SER A 66 -0.59 -18.30 22.16
CA SER A 66 -1.48 -18.28 21.00
C SER A 66 -2.87 -17.74 21.31
N LEU A 67 -3.16 -17.34 22.56
CA LEU A 67 -4.51 -16.96 22.98
C LEU A 67 -5.02 -15.74 22.23
N SER A 68 -4.15 -14.76 21.96
CA SER A 68 -4.51 -13.58 21.19
C SER A 68 -4.83 -13.90 19.72
N PHE A 69 -4.16 -14.90 19.13
CA PHE A 69 -4.49 -15.39 17.80
C PHE A 69 -5.83 -16.14 17.81
N GLU A 70 -6.10 -16.95 18.84
CA GLU A 70 -7.40 -17.62 19.02
C GLU A 70 -8.54 -16.62 19.23
N GLU A 71 -8.29 -15.50 19.92
CA GLU A 71 -9.25 -14.39 20.05
C GLU A 71 -9.58 -13.77 18.68
N LEU A 72 -8.57 -13.57 17.83
CA LEU A 72 -8.78 -13.10 16.46
C LEU A 72 -9.57 -14.11 15.63
N GLN A 73 -9.26 -15.41 15.75
CA GLN A 73 -10.03 -16.48 15.09
C GLN A 73 -11.47 -16.56 15.61
N ALA A 74 -11.71 -16.27 16.89
CA ALA A 74 -13.05 -16.23 17.47
C ALA A 74 -13.88 -15.04 16.94
N LYS A 75 -13.23 -13.91 16.65
CA LYS A 75 -13.86 -12.76 15.98
C LYS A 75 -14.14 -13.03 14.51
N ASN A 76 -13.19 -13.64 13.82
CA ASN A 76 -13.30 -13.98 12.41
C ASN A 76 -12.78 -15.40 12.15
N SER A 77 -13.73 -16.31 11.91
CA SER A 77 -13.41 -17.71 11.60
C SER A 77 -12.66 -17.91 10.28
N ASP A 78 -12.50 -16.89 9.45
CA ASP A 78 -11.71 -16.97 8.21
C ASP A 78 -10.21 -16.87 8.47
N VAL A 79 -9.79 -16.43 9.65
CA VAL A 79 -8.37 -16.35 10.05
C VAL A 79 -7.79 -17.78 10.13
N CYS A 80 -6.82 -18.07 9.26
CA CYS A 80 -6.23 -19.40 9.09
C CYS A 80 -4.74 -19.48 9.39
N GLY A 81 -4.04 -18.34 9.48
CA GLY A 81 -2.64 -18.36 9.85
C GLY A 81 -2.07 -16.97 10.14
N TRP A 82 -0.75 -16.92 10.24
CA TRP A 82 0.04 -15.70 10.36
C TRP A 82 1.28 -15.83 9.50
N ILE A 83 1.69 -14.76 8.81
CA ILE A 83 2.92 -14.73 8.03
C ILE A 83 3.85 -13.63 8.50
N THR A 84 5.12 -13.98 8.67
CA THR A 84 6.20 -13.04 8.97
C THR A 84 7.34 -13.22 7.97
N ILE A 85 7.88 -12.13 7.42
CA ILE A 85 9.11 -12.13 6.62
C ILE A 85 10.12 -11.19 7.26
N TYR A 86 11.28 -11.73 7.66
CA TYR A 86 12.23 -10.98 8.47
C TYR A 86 12.94 -9.87 7.69
N GLY A 87 13.15 -8.73 8.36
CA GLY A 87 13.68 -7.49 7.76
C GLY A 87 12.72 -6.77 6.80
N THR A 88 11.44 -7.15 6.81
CA THR A 88 10.35 -6.44 6.14
C THR A 88 9.26 -6.05 7.15
N HIS A 89 8.28 -5.27 6.71
CA HIS A 89 7.05 -5.02 7.47
C HIS A 89 5.99 -6.13 7.31
N VAL A 90 6.30 -7.24 6.63
CA VAL A 90 5.39 -8.37 6.51
C VAL A 90 5.34 -9.11 7.85
N ASP A 91 4.29 -8.82 8.63
CA ASP A 91 3.98 -9.50 9.89
C ASP A 91 2.45 -9.40 10.14
N TYR A 92 1.68 -10.25 9.47
CA TYR A 92 0.22 -10.10 9.36
C TYR A 92 -0.55 -11.40 9.58
N PRO A 93 -1.81 -11.32 10.07
CA PRO A 93 -2.75 -12.42 9.99
C PRO A 93 -3.04 -12.79 8.54
N VAL A 94 -3.23 -14.08 8.30
CA VAL A 94 -3.69 -14.64 7.02
C VAL A 94 -5.13 -15.10 7.18
N VAL A 95 -5.99 -14.64 6.27
CA VAL A 95 -7.41 -15.02 6.20
C VAL A 95 -7.72 -15.82 4.93
N ARG A 96 -8.76 -16.64 4.95
CA ARG A 96 -9.25 -17.35 3.76
C ARG A 96 -10.75 -17.20 3.64
N GLY A 97 -11.19 -16.45 2.64
CA GLY A 97 -12.61 -16.25 2.34
C GLY A 97 -13.20 -17.37 1.48
N ALA A 98 -14.52 -17.26 1.24
CA ALA A 98 -15.23 -18.15 0.31
C ALA A 98 -14.79 -17.96 -1.16
N ASP A 99 -14.25 -16.79 -1.49
CA ASP A 99 -13.65 -16.45 -2.78
C ASP A 99 -12.47 -15.47 -2.61
N ASN A 100 -11.69 -15.29 -3.67
CA ASN A 100 -10.50 -14.43 -3.69
C ASN A 100 -10.81 -12.91 -3.71
N SER A 101 -12.07 -12.50 -3.61
CA SER A 101 -12.48 -11.09 -3.58
C SER A 101 -12.91 -10.59 -2.19
N VAL A 102 -13.29 -11.51 -1.29
CA VAL A 102 -13.85 -11.19 0.04
C VAL A 102 -12.96 -10.26 0.85
N TYR A 103 -11.64 -10.49 0.82
CA TYR A 103 -10.65 -9.80 1.65
C TYR A 103 -9.80 -8.76 0.91
N LEU A 104 -10.18 -8.43 -0.34
CA LEU A 104 -9.58 -7.31 -1.06
C LEU A 104 -9.84 -5.96 -0.37
N MET A 105 -10.96 -5.82 0.34
CA MET A 105 -11.32 -4.58 1.05
C MET A 105 -11.88 -4.86 2.46
N ARG A 106 -11.39 -5.93 3.10
CA ARG A 106 -11.72 -6.25 4.49
C ARG A 106 -10.46 -6.54 5.28
N ASP A 107 -10.45 -6.09 6.53
CA ASP A 107 -9.41 -6.42 7.49
C ASP A 107 -9.58 -7.86 8.05
N PRO A 108 -8.59 -8.37 8.81
CA PRO A 108 -8.68 -9.70 9.41
C PRO A 108 -9.80 -9.87 10.44
N GLU A 109 -10.37 -8.79 10.98
CA GLU A 109 -11.56 -8.84 11.84
C GLU A 109 -12.87 -8.86 11.01
N GLY A 110 -12.79 -8.73 9.69
CA GLY A 110 -13.91 -8.75 8.75
C GLY A 110 -14.54 -7.37 8.47
N ASN A 111 -13.98 -6.28 9.01
CA ASN A 111 -14.49 -4.93 8.79
C ASN A 111 -13.98 -4.36 7.47
N TYR A 112 -14.76 -3.45 6.88
CA TYR A 112 -14.34 -2.77 5.65
C TYR A 112 -13.11 -1.89 5.87
N ARG A 113 -12.06 -2.16 5.10
CA ARG A 113 -10.79 -1.42 5.06
C ARG A 113 -10.22 -1.45 3.65
N MET A 114 -9.85 -0.30 3.11
CA MET A 114 -9.32 -0.20 1.74
C MET A 114 -7.96 -0.90 1.59
N SER A 115 -7.22 -1.07 2.69
CA SER A 115 -5.96 -1.80 2.75
C SER A 115 -6.12 -3.32 2.65
N GLY A 116 -7.34 -3.84 2.79
CA GLY A 116 -7.62 -5.28 2.73
C GLY A 116 -6.92 -6.09 3.83
N SER A 117 -6.61 -7.35 3.49
CA SER A 117 -5.85 -8.29 4.33
C SER A 117 -4.83 -9.04 3.51
N ILE A 118 -3.90 -9.74 4.16
CA ILE A 118 -3.20 -10.85 3.53
C ILE A 118 -4.16 -12.04 3.51
N PHE A 119 -4.47 -12.57 2.33
CA PHE A 119 -5.45 -13.63 2.19
C PHE A 119 -4.95 -14.80 1.34
N MET A 120 -5.30 -16.01 1.77
CA MET A 120 -5.02 -17.25 1.07
C MET A 120 -6.03 -17.48 -0.06
N ASP A 121 -5.58 -18.09 -1.16
CA ASP A 121 -6.47 -18.53 -2.23
C ASP A 121 -7.59 -19.44 -1.68
N CYS A 122 -8.83 -19.20 -2.12
CA CYS A 122 -9.99 -19.90 -1.61
C CYS A 122 -9.99 -21.40 -1.94
N VAL A 123 -9.19 -21.88 -2.90
CA VAL A 123 -9.08 -23.33 -3.18
C VAL A 123 -8.05 -24.02 -2.29
N ASN A 124 -7.11 -23.28 -1.69
CA ASN A 124 -6.09 -23.88 -0.83
C ASN A 124 -6.66 -24.39 0.51
N GLN A 125 -5.97 -25.34 1.13
CA GLN A 125 -6.27 -25.85 2.46
C GLN A 125 -5.76 -24.89 3.53
N ARG A 126 -6.57 -24.67 4.58
CA ARG A 126 -6.29 -23.68 5.63
C ARG A 126 -5.04 -24.01 6.43
N GLU A 127 -4.67 -25.28 6.46
CA GLU A 127 -3.58 -25.87 7.22
C GLU A 127 -2.23 -25.82 6.48
N PHE A 128 -2.16 -25.15 5.32
CA PHE A 128 -0.95 -25.04 4.49
C PHE A 128 -0.38 -26.42 4.11
N THR A 129 -1.25 -27.38 3.80
CA THR A 129 -0.86 -28.75 3.43
C THR A 129 -0.67 -28.95 1.93
N ASP A 130 -1.12 -28.01 1.11
CA ASP A 130 -0.98 -28.10 -0.34
C ASP A 130 0.48 -27.97 -0.76
N PHE A 131 0.80 -28.54 -1.92
CA PHE A 131 2.10 -28.32 -2.57
C PHE A 131 2.35 -26.84 -2.85
N ASN A 132 1.32 -26.11 -3.28
CA ASN A 132 1.43 -24.69 -3.61
C ASN A 132 0.30 -23.90 -2.93
N THR A 133 0.65 -23.16 -1.88
CA THR A 133 -0.27 -22.25 -1.18
C THR A 133 -0.04 -20.82 -1.65
N ILE A 134 -1.05 -20.18 -2.23
CA ILE A 134 -0.93 -18.81 -2.72
C ILE A 134 -1.53 -17.85 -1.70
N LEU A 135 -0.75 -16.86 -1.31
CA LEU A 135 -1.16 -15.73 -0.48
C LEU A 135 -1.15 -14.47 -1.34
N TYR A 136 -2.22 -13.70 -1.25
CA TYR A 136 -2.39 -12.42 -1.91
C TYR A 136 -2.35 -11.31 -0.87
N GLY A 137 -1.82 -10.17 -1.27
CA GLY A 137 -1.82 -8.95 -0.48
C GLY A 137 -1.75 -7.73 -1.38
N HIS A 138 -2.22 -6.60 -0.89
CA HIS A 138 -2.02 -5.34 -1.61
C HIS A 138 -0.56 -4.94 -1.61
N HIS A 139 -0.16 -4.28 -2.69
CA HIS A 139 1.06 -3.50 -2.75
C HIS A 139 0.71 -2.10 -2.26
N MET A 140 1.14 -1.77 -1.06
CA MET A 140 0.92 -0.46 -0.46
C MET A 140 2.23 0.30 -0.44
N ASP A 141 2.16 1.58 -0.80
CA ASP A 141 3.25 2.52 -0.63
C ASP A 141 3.75 2.50 0.83
N GLY A 142 5.05 2.76 1.03
CA GLY A 142 5.69 2.72 2.35
C GLY A 142 5.88 1.33 2.96
N GLY A 143 5.53 0.26 2.22
CA GLY A 143 5.90 -1.11 2.57
C GLY A 143 4.86 -1.86 3.40
N ALA A 144 3.65 -1.32 3.57
CA ALA A 144 2.56 -2.03 4.24
C ALA A 144 2.09 -3.25 3.43
N MET A 145 1.42 -4.20 4.08
CA MET A 145 0.93 -5.43 3.46
C MET A 145 2.09 -6.16 2.72
N PHE A 146 2.00 -6.35 1.41
CA PHE A 146 3.08 -6.92 0.59
C PHE A 146 3.87 -5.87 -0.20
N GLY A 147 3.76 -4.58 0.14
CA GLY A 147 4.53 -3.50 -0.50
C GLY A 147 6.05 -3.66 -0.36
N ASP A 148 6.51 -4.26 0.74
CA ASP A 148 7.93 -4.52 0.97
C ASP A 148 8.53 -5.64 0.11
N LEU A 149 7.70 -6.40 -0.63
CA LEU A 149 8.21 -7.42 -1.55
C LEU A 149 9.08 -6.81 -2.66
N ASP A 150 8.87 -5.53 -3.01
CA ASP A 150 9.70 -4.79 -3.96
C ASP A 150 11.18 -4.74 -3.56
N LYS A 151 11.49 -4.85 -2.26
CA LYS A 151 12.89 -4.86 -1.78
C LYS A 151 13.68 -6.03 -2.38
N TYR A 152 13.01 -7.14 -2.73
CA TYR A 152 13.62 -8.29 -3.38
C TYR A 152 13.99 -8.06 -4.86
N LEU A 153 13.66 -6.90 -5.45
CA LEU A 153 14.26 -6.45 -6.72
C LEU A 153 15.77 -6.16 -6.58
N SER A 154 16.28 -6.01 -5.35
CA SER A 154 17.67 -5.76 -5.06
C SER A 154 18.37 -7.06 -4.64
N ASP A 155 19.28 -7.59 -5.48
CA ASP A 155 20.05 -8.80 -5.15
C ASP A 155 20.70 -8.75 -3.76
N PRO A 156 21.34 -7.64 -3.31
CA PRO A 156 21.89 -7.56 -1.96
C PRO A 156 20.85 -7.72 -0.84
N PHE A 157 19.64 -7.20 -1.03
CA PHE A 157 18.56 -7.38 -0.06
C PHE A 157 18.08 -8.83 -0.08
N ALA A 158 17.80 -9.38 -1.26
CA ALA A 158 17.33 -10.75 -1.43
C ALA A 158 18.33 -11.78 -0.87
N ASP A 159 19.63 -11.63 -1.15
CA ASP A 159 20.70 -12.50 -0.65
C ASP A 159 20.89 -12.42 0.86
N SER A 160 20.49 -11.30 1.48
CA SER A 160 20.63 -11.09 2.91
C SER A 160 19.37 -11.34 3.71
N HIS A 161 18.18 -11.52 3.10
CA HIS A 161 16.88 -11.67 3.78
C HIS A 161 16.17 -12.95 3.31
N LEU A 162 16.63 -14.09 3.82
CA LEU A 162 16.31 -15.41 3.28
C LEU A 162 15.18 -16.14 4.02
N TYR A 163 14.69 -15.60 5.12
CA TYR A 163 13.86 -16.34 6.06
C TYR A 163 12.65 -15.54 6.57
N GLY A 164 11.63 -16.28 6.93
CA GLY A 164 10.44 -15.85 7.65
C GLY A 164 9.84 -17.03 8.39
N ASN A 165 8.64 -16.87 8.92
CA ASN A 165 7.88 -17.94 9.57
C ASN A 165 6.39 -17.84 9.18
N ILE A 166 5.70 -18.98 9.26
CA ILE A 166 4.25 -19.06 9.14
C ILE A 166 3.68 -19.80 10.34
N PHE A 167 2.71 -19.19 11.02
CA PHE A 167 1.91 -19.87 12.04
C PHE A 167 0.62 -20.39 11.40
N ALA A 168 0.36 -21.69 11.51
CA ALA A 168 -0.87 -22.32 11.03
C ALA A 168 -1.16 -23.59 11.85
N ASP A 169 -2.44 -23.95 12.03
CA ASP A 169 -2.85 -25.16 12.77
C ASP A 169 -2.18 -25.28 14.16
N GLY A 170 -2.05 -24.14 14.87
CA GLY A 170 -1.43 -24.09 16.20
C GLY A 170 0.09 -24.35 16.21
N LYS A 171 0.76 -24.32 15.06
CA LYS A 171 2.19 -24.61 14.91
C LYS A 171 2.90 -23.52 14.12
N ASN A 172 4.15 -23.26 14.49
CA ASN A 172 5.06 -22.46 13.68
C ASN A 172 5.82 -23.34 12.70
N TYR A 173 5.92 -22.86 11.47
CA TYR A 173 6.71 -23.41 10.37
C TYR A 173 7.72 -22.37 9.92
N GLY A 174 8.93 -22.80 9.59
CA GLY A 174 9.89 -21.93 8.92
C GLY A 174 9.47 -21.66 7.49
N LEU A 175 9.78 -20.46 7.00
CA LEU A 175 9.63 -20.10 5.60
C LEU A 175 11.01 -19.76 5.05
N GLU A 176 11.53 -20.62 4.18
CA GLU A 176 12.82 -20.44 3.53
C GLU A 176 12.63 -19.87 2.12
N LEU A 177 12.97 -18.60 1.94
CA LEU A 177 12.80 -17.87 0.68
C LEU A 177 13.88 -18.27 -0.33
N PHE A 178 13.46 -18.47 -1.58
CA PHE A 178 14.38 -18.95 -2.61
C PHE A 178 14.12 -18.42 -4.02
N ALA A 179 12.96 -17.82 -4.32
CA ALA A 179 12.73 -17.25 -5.64
C ALA A 179 11.92 -15.96 -5.57
N PHE A 180 12.25 -15.01 -6.44
CA PHE A 180 11.50 -13.78 -6.68
C PHE A 180 11.29 -13.57 -8.18
N LEU A 181 10.05 -13.36 -8.60
CA LEU A 181 9.63 -13.24 -9.99
C LEU A 181 8.83 -11.96 -10.21
N GLU A 182 8.93 -11.40 -11.41
CA GLU A 182 8.00 -10.37 -11.92
C GLU A 182 7.23 -10.96 -13.12
N VAL A 183 5.91 -11.01 -13.01
CA VAL A 183 5.04 -11.72 -13.95
C VAL A 183 3.82 -10.88 -14.32
N ASP A 184 3.25 -11.11 -15.49
CA ASP A 184 1.94 -10.56 -15.82
C ASP A 184 0.84 -11.27 -14.99
N ALA A 185 -0.16 -10.52 -14.49
CA ALA A 185 -1.31 -11.07 -13.78
C ALA A 185 -2.11 -12.12 -14.58
N TYR A 186 -2.01 -12.11 -15.91
CA TYR A 186 -2.63 -13.11 -16.78
C TYR A 186 -1.75 -14.34 -17.03
N ASN A 187 -0.58 -14.42 -16.39
CA ASN A 187 0.28 -15.60 -16.45
C ASN A 187 -0.34 -16.75 -15.63
N THR A 188 -1.22 -17.53 -16.27
CA THR A 188 -1.97 -18.62 -15.63
C THR A 188 -1.08 -19.73 -15.09
N ASP A 189 0.13 -19.89 -15.63
CA ASP A 189 0.98 -21.06 -15.34
C ASP A 189 1.63 -21.00 -13.94
N LEU A 190 1.74 -19.80 -13.35
CA LEU A 190 2.29 -19.61 -12.00
C LEU A 190 1.21 -19.49 -10.91
N TYR A 191 -0.03 -19.16 -11.30
CA TYR A 191 -1.20 -19.16 -10.43
C TYR A 191 -1.98 -20.49 -10.54
N VAL A 192 -1.27 -21.60 -10.49
CA VAL A 192 -1.87 -22.94 -10.53
C VAL A 192 -1.96 -23.50 -9.13
N THR A 193 -3.19 -23.69 -8.66
CA THR A 193 -3.51 -24.46 -7.46
C THR A 193 -4.85 -25.19 -7.65
N PRO A 194 -4.96 -26.48 -7.30
CA PRO A 194 -3.89 -27.35 -6.80
C PRO A 194 -2.97 -27.88 -7.92
N VAL A 195 -1.76 -28.32 -7.54
CA VAL A 195 -0.81 -28.99 -8.45
C VAL A 195 -0.68 -30.47 -8.05
N ASP A 196 -1.55 -31.30 -8.63
CA ASP A 196 -1.85 -32.62 -8.09
C ASP A 196 -0.88 -33.74 -8.49
N THR A 197 -0.15 -33.60 -9.61
CA THR A 197 0.75 -34.66 -10.10
C THR A 197 2.21 -34.30 -9.93
N THR A 198 3.06 -35.29 -9.60
CA THR A 198 4.51 -35.12 -9.52
C THR A 198 5.10 -34.46 -10.77
N ASP A 199 4.70 -34.92 -11.97
CA ASP A 199 5.14 -34.31 -13.23
C ASP A 199 4.71 -32.85 -13.39
N ALA A 200 3.55 -32.45 -12.85
CA ALA A 200 3.12 -31.05 -12.85
C ALA A 200 3.93 -30.23 -11.83
N ARG A 201 4.21 -30.77 -10.64
CA ARG A 201 5.04 -30.13 -9.61
C ARG A 201 6.46 -29.89 -10.11
N MET A 202 7.08 -30.88 -10.74
CA MET A 202 8.42 -30.73 -11.33
C MET A 202 8.45 -29.64 -12.41
N ARG A 203 7.44 -29.60 -13.29
CA ARG A 203 7.31 -28.53 -14.31
C ARG A 203 7.13 -27.16 -13.66
N TYR A 204 6.30 -27.07 -12.62
CA TYR A 204 6.08 -25.84 -11.87
C TYR A 204 7.39 -25.31 -11.25
N LEU A 205 8.17 -26.18 -10.60
CA LEU A 205 9.49 -25.82 -10.04
C LEU A 205 10.47 -25.36 -11.12
N GLN A 206 10.47 -26.03 -12.27
CA GLN A 206 11.31 -25.63 -13.41
C GLN A 206 10.90 -24.25 -13.95
N GLU A 207 9.60 -23.98 -14.08
CA GLU A 207 9.11 -22.68 -14.51
C GLU A 207 9.49 -21.55 -13.54
N ILE A 208 9.42 -21.81 -12.23
CA ILE A 208 9.90 -20.85 -11.22
C ILE A 208 11.38 -20.54 -11.45
N ARG A 209 12.20 -21.58 -11.60
CA ARG A 209 13.65 -21.43 -11.81
C ARG A 209 13.99 -20.66 -13.09
N GLU A 210 13.25 -20.89 -14.17
CA GLU A 210 13.48 -20.23 -15.46
C GLU A 210 13.02 -18.77 -15.50
N LYS A 211 11.95 -18.43 -14.77
CA LYS A 211 11.32 -17.10 -14.78
C LYS A 211 11.80 -16.18 -13.63
N ALA A 212 12.52 -16.72 -12.65
CA ALA A 212 13.02 -15.97 -11.50
C ALA A 212 14.04 -14.89 -11.88
N MET A 213 13.83 -13.70 -11.32
CA MET A 213 14.81 -12.61 -11.34
C MET A 213 15.90 -12.84 -10.30
N TRP A 214 15.50 -13.36 -9.14
CA TRP A 214 16.40 -13.85 -8.10
C TRP A 214 16.03 -15.28 -7.74
N TYR A 215 17.02 -16.16 -7.68
CA TYR A 215 16.84 -17.58 -7.38
C TYR A 215 18.00 -18.13 -6.55
N ARG A 216 17.69 -18.89 -5.50
CA ARG A 216 18.64 -19.63 -4.68
C ARG A 216 18.39 -21.13 -4.81
N ASP A 217 19.44 -21.88 -5.10
CA ASP A 217 19.36 -23.34 -5.16
C ASP A 217 19.36 -23.92 -3.75
N ILE A 218 18.22 -24.46 -3.31
CA ILE A 218 17.98 -25.00 -1.95
C ILE A 218 17.58 -26.47 -1.96
N ASP A 219 17.90 -27.17 -3.05
CA ASP A 219 17.55 -28.57 -3.28
C ASP A 219 16.04 -28.84 -3.13
N ILE A 220 15.23 -27.99 -3.78
CA ILE A 220 13.76 -28.09 -3.74
C ILE A 220 13.24 -29.27 -4.57
N THR A 221 12.23 -29.96 -4.06
CA THR A 221 11.66 -31.19 -4.65
C THR A 221 10.14 -31.12 -4.75
N GLU A 222 9.54 -32.05 -5.48
CA GLU A 222 8.08 -32.21 -5.64
C GLU A 222 7.32 -32.56 -4.34
N GLU A 223 8.05 -32.93 -3.28
CA GLU A 223 7.50 -33.27 -1.97
C GLU A 223 7.49 -32.07 -1.01
N ASP A 224 8.21 -31.00 -1.36
CA ASP A 224 8.23 -29.77 -0.58
C ASP A 224 6.90 -29.01 -0.71
N ARG A 225 6.58 -28.23 0.32
CA ARG A 225 5.41 -27.34 0.32
C ARG A 225 5.87 -25.91 0.08
N LEU A 226 5.23 -25.24 -0.86
CA LEU A 226 5.55 -23.87 -1.27
C LEU A 226 4.50 -22.90 -0.76
N VAL A 227 4.97 -21.70 -0.44
CA VAL A 227 4.12 -20.53 -0.22
C VAL A 227 4.52 -19.45 -1.21
N VAL A 228 3.56 -19.07 -2.05
CA VAL A 228 3.71 -18.03 -3.09
C VAL A 228 3.00 -16.78 -2.62
N MET A 229 3.76 -15.72 -2.38
CA MET A 229 3.25 -14.41 -1.97
C MET A 229 3.14 -13.52 -3.21
N SER A 230 1.93 -13.16 -3.57
CA SER A 230 1.60 -12.40 -4.77
C SER A 230 1.09 -11.00 -4.43
N THR A 231 1.65 -9.99 -5.09
CA THR A 231 1.23 -8.60 -4.96
C THR A 231 1.26 -7.88 -6.32
N CYS A 232 0.51 -6.78 -6.45
CA CYS A 232 0.56 -5.91 -7.62
C CYS A 232 1.94 -5.24 -7.76
N THR A 233 2.41 -4.99 -8.98
CA THR A 233 3.53 -4.07 -9.22
C THR A 233 3.19 -3.10 -10.33
N GLU A 234 3.73 -1.89 -10.24
CA GLU A 234 3.59 -0.84 -11.25
C GLU A 234 4.63 -0.97 -12.39
N ASN A 235 5.65 -1.82 -12.24
CA ASN A 235 6.76 -1.96 -13.20
C ASN A 235 6.29 -2.40 -14.60
N ILE A 236 5.23 -3.19 -14.67
CA ILE A 236 4.61 -3.65 -15.92
C ILE A 236 3.09 -3.51 -15.84
N THR A 237 2.44 -3.36 -17.00
CA THR A 237 0.97 -3.26 -17.05
C THR A 237 0.35 -4.57 -16.57
N ASN A 238 -0.45 -4.51 -15.50
CA ASN A 238 -0.96 -5.70 -14.78
C ASN A 238 0.14 -6.56 -14.15
N GLY A 239 1.27 -5.97 -13.77
CA GLY A 239 2.36 -6.71 -13.16
C GLY A 239 2.04 -7.28 -11.80
N ARG A 240 2.69 -8.40 -11.49
CA ARG A 240 2.70 -9.02 -10.19
C ARG A 240 4.12 -9.38 -9.79
N HIS A 241 4.47 -9.07 -8.55
CA HIS A 241 5.64 -9.67 -7.91
C HIS A 241 5.23 -10.93 -7.17
N LEU A 242 6.04 -11.98 -7.34
CA LEU A 242 5.90 -13.23 -6.63
C LEU A 242 7.16 -13.46 -5.80
N LEU A 243 7.04 -13.51 -4.49
CA LEU A 243 8.06 -14.04 -3.61
C LEU A 243 7.67 -15.47 -3.23
N ILE A 244 8.61 -16.41 -3.33
CA ILE A 244 8.33 -17.84 -3.11
C ILE A 244 9.26 -18.38 -2.04
N GLY A 245 8.68 -19.06 -1.07
CA GLY A 245 9.39 -19.77 -0.02
C GLY A 245 8.96 -21.23 0.13
N ARG A 246 9.89 -22.06 0.60
CA ARG A 246 9.64 -23.43 1.04
C ARG A 246 9.22 -23.42 2.52
N LEU A 247 8.14 -24.12 2.83
CA LEU A 247 7.70 -24.34 4.20
C LEU A 247 8.53 -25.47 4.84
N THR A 248 9.14 -25.21 5.99
CA THR A 248 10.00 -26.15 6.71
C THR A 248 9.49 -26.38 8.14
N SER A 249 9.89 -27.49 8.77
CA SER A 249 9.58 -27.75 10.18
C SER A 249 10.51 -27.00 11.14
N GLN A 250 11.65 -26.49 10.65
CA GLN A 250 12.57 -25.69 11.43
C GLN A 250 12.13 -24.23 11.40
N THR A 251 11.82 -23.65 12.55
CA THR A 251 11.56 -22.20 12.65
C THR A 251 12.85 -21.40 12.58
N TYR A 252 12.74 -20.15 12.13
CA TYR A 252 13.86 -19.21 12.07
C TYR A 252 13.63 -18.06 13.05
N GLU A 253 14.71 -17.49 13.58
CA GLU A 253 14.68 -16.30 14.43
C GLU A 253 14.82 -15.03 13.59
N ASP A 254 14.18 -13.94 14.03
CA ASP A 254 14.32 -12.64 13.38
C ASP A 254 15.65 -11.98 13.75
N THR A 255 16.60 -11.99 12.81
CA THR A 255 17.93 -11.40 12.99
C THR A 255 18.02 -9.91 12.66
N TYR A 256 16.92 -9.25 12.27
CA TYR A 256 16.90 -7.86 11.79
C TYR A 256 16.19 -6.91 12.75
N GLN A 257 15.51 -7.42 13.77
CA GLN A 257 14.85 -6.60 14.78
C GLN A 257 15.90 -5.86 15.62
N VAL A 258 16.00 -4.55 15.38
CA VAL A 258 16.37 -3.61 16.44
C VAL A 258 15.08 -3.35 17.21
N ILE A 259 14.96 -3.90 18.43
CA ILE A 259 13.81 -3.76 19.34
C ILE A 259 13.24 -2.34 19.22
N PRO A 260 12.04 -2.17 18.62
CA PRO A 260 11.39 -0.87 18.61
C PRO A 260 11.01 -0.54 20.05
N GLU A 261 11.43 0.61 20.54
CA GLU A 261 10.95 1.14 21.80
C GLU A 261 9.42 1.24 21.71
N LYS A 262 8.72 0.47 22.57
CA LYS A 262 7.26 0.34 22.63
C LYS A 262 6.60 1.71 22.64
N LYS A 263 6.22 2.22 21.47
CA LYS A 263 5.37 3.41 21.37
C LYS A 263 3.94 2.92 21.52
N GLU A 264 3.28 3.35 22.59
CA GLU A 264 1.86 3.11 22.80
C GLU A 264 1.09 3.40 21.51
N VAL A 265 0.39 2.38 21.00
CA VAL A 265 -0.52 2.49 19.87
C VAL A 265 -1.64 3.44 20.28
N GLN A 266 -1.53 4.71 19.93
CA GLN A 266 -2.66 5.63 19.94
C GLN A 266 -3.55 5.25 18.76
N GLN A 267 -4.77 4.77 19.06
CA GLN A 267 -5.85 4.78 18.08
C GLN A 267 -5.92 6.19 17.48
N VAL A 268 -5.54 6.32 16.21
CA VAL A 268 -5.66 7.58 15.48
C VAL A 268 -7.14 7.77 15.19
N ASP A 269 -7.83 8.43 16.12
CA ASP A 269 -9.15 8.97 15.84
C ASP A 269 -9.06 9.81 14.55
N ARG A 270 -9.97 9.51 13.61
CA ARG A 270 -10.05 10.10 12.26
C ARG A 270 -9.58 11.55 12.25
N ILE A 271 -8.42 11.77 11.64
CA ILE A 271 -7.74 13.06 11.47
C ILE A 271 -7.46 13.73 12.83
N ASP A 272 -6.20 13.68 13.28
CA ASP A 272 -5.74 14.57 14.35
C ASP A 272 -5.83 16.03 13.87
N TRP A 273 -6.96 16.66 14.19
CA TRP A 273 -7.28 18.03 13.85
C TRP A 273 -6.23 19.01 14.39
N LYS A 274 -5.47 18.68 15.44
CA LYS A 274 -4.37 19.53 15.90
C LYS A 274 -3.16 19.44 14.98
N VAL A 275 -2.77 18.25 14.52
CA VAL A 275 -1.66 18.09 13.57
C VAL A 275 -2.05 18.62 12.20
N PHE A 276 -3.27 18.33 11.74
CA PHE A 276 -3.84 18.92 10.53
C PHE A 276 -3.82 20.44 10.64
N TRP A 277 -4.35 21.08 11.70
CA TRP A 277 -4.25 22.54 11.81
C TRP A 277 -2.83 23.06 12.00
N LYS A 278 -1.90 22.32 12.60
CA LYS A 278 -0.52 22.81 12.79
C LYS A 278 0.28 22.77 11.48
N THR A 279 0.05 21.76 10.64
CA THR A 279 0.69 21.58 9.34
C THR A 279 -0.05 22.39 8.27
N SER A 280 -1.38 22.31 8.26
CA SER A 280 -2.25 23.08 7.37
C SER A 280 -2.26 24.56 7.71
N ALA A 281 -2.08 25.03 8.96
CA ALA A 281 -1.97 26.47 9.23
C ALA A 281 -0.67 27.08 8.69
N LYS A 282 0.41 26.30 8.63
CA LYS A 282 1.65 26.74 7.96
C LYS A 282 1.47 26.79 6.45
N SER A 283 0.85 25.78 5.84
CA SER A 283 0.57 25.78 4.41
C SER A 283 -0.49 26.81 4.02
N LEU A 284 -1.56 26.97 4.80
CA LEU A 284 -2.57 28.03 4.69
C LEU A 284 -1.94 29.41 4.89
N GLY A 285 -1.00 29.57 5.81
CA GLY A 285 -0.26 30.83 6.01
C GLY A 285 0.57 31.19 4.78
N VAL A 286 1.29 30.23 4.20
CA VAL A 286 2.04 30.41 2.95
C VAL A 286 1.10 30.68 1.77
N MET A 287 -0.03 29.97 1.70
CA MET A 287 -1.03 30.15 0.64
C MET A 287 -1.75 31.50 0.76
N LEU A 288 -2.01 31.98 1.98
CA LEU A 288 -2.55 33.31 2.27
C LEU A 288 -1.53 34.39 1.89
N LEU A 289 -0.23 34.19 2.16
CA LEU A 289 0.84 35.09 1.72
C LEU A 289 0.98 35.12 0.19
N LEU A 290 0.83 33.97 -0.49
CA LEU A 290 0.79 33.89 -1.95
C LEU A 290 -0.45 34.59 -2.52
N LEU A 291 -1.63 34.38 -1.94
CA LEU A 291 -2.85 35.08 -2.30
C LEU A 291 -2.73 36.59 -2.08
N ILE A 292 -2.21 37.03 -0.94
CA ILE A 292 -1.97 38.44 -0.64
C ILE A 292 -0.94 39.02 -1.62
N SER A 293 0.15 38.32 -1.94
CA SER A 293 1.14 38.82 -2.89
C SER A 293 0.59 38.92 -4.32
N ILE A 294 -0.26 37.97 -4.74
CA ILE A 294 -1.00 38.05 -6.01
C ILE A 294 -1.98 39.23 -6.00
N LEU A 295 -2.73 39.43 -4.91
CA LEU A 295 -3.66 40.56 -4.79
C LEU A 295 -2.92 41.91 -4.76
N VAL A 296 -1.76 41.98 -4.13
CA VAL A 296 -0.87 43.16 -4.16
C VAL A 296 -0.34 43.39 -5.57
N LEU A 297 0.08 42.35 -6.30
CA LEU A 297 0.50 42.46 -7.70
C LEU A 297 -0.63 42.96 -8.60
N ILE A 298 -1.86 42.45 -8.42
CA ILE A 298 -3.05 42.90 -9.14
C ILE A 298 -3.36 44.36 -8.78
N ALA A 299 -3.25 44.74 -7.51
CA ALA A 299 -3.46 46.11 -7.04
C ALA A 299 -2.40 47.09 -7.62
N VAL A 300 -1.13 46.67 -7.68
CA VAL A 300 -0.01 47.41 -8.27
C VAL A 300 -0.18 47.55 -9.78
N MET A 301 -0.63 46.48 -10.46
CA MET A 301 -0.96 46.53 -11.89
C MET A 301 -2.16 47.47 -12.17
N ARG A 302 -3.15 47.51 -11.26
CA ARG A 302 -4.29 48.43 -11.34
C ARG A 302 -3.88 49.89 -11.16
N THR A 303 -3.05 50.20 -10.16
CA THR A 303 -2.53 51.56 -9.97
C THR A 303 -1.65 51.96 -11.15
N GLY A 304 -0.76 51.08 -11.63
CA GLY A 304 0.08 51.35 -12.82
C GLY A 304 -0.72 51.63 -14.10
N ARG A 305 -1.81 50.91 -14.35
CA ARG A 305 -2.73 51.17 -15.50
C ARG A 305 -3.50 52.49 -15.34
N ASN A 306 -3.89 52.86 -14.13
CA ASN A 306 -4.56 54.14 -13.86
C ASN A 306 -3.63 55.35 -14.02
N THR A 307 -2.34 55.21 -13.69
CA THR A 307 -1.35 56.29 -13.89
C THR A 307 -1.01 56.48 -15.38
N ARG A 308 -0.93 55.40 -16.17
CA ARG A 308 -0.73 55.48 -17.64
C ARG A 308 -1.92 56.02 -18.43
N ARG A 309 -3.13 56.05 -17.86
CA ARG A 309 -4.33 56.67 -18.48
C ARG A 309 -4.47 58.18 -18.19
N LYS A 310 -3.68 58.73 -17.26
CA LYS A 310 -3.71 60.15 -16.87
C LYS A 310 -2.64 61.03 -17.53
N ASN A 311 -1.64 60.42 -18.18
CA ASN A 311 -0.69 61.08 -19.07
C ASN A 311 -1.07 60.80 -20.52
#